data_AF-A0A8D0QG20-F1
#
_entry.id   AF-A0A8D0QG20-F1
#
_cell.length_a   1.000
_cell.length_b   1.000
_cell.length_c   1.000
_cell.angle_alpha   90.00
_cell.angle_beta   90.00
_cell.angle_gamma   90.00
#
_symmetry.space_group_name_H-M   'P 1'
#
loop_
_entity.id
_entity.type
_entity.pdbx_description
1 polymer ?
#
loop_
_entity_poly.entity_id
_entity_poly.type
_entity_poly.pdbx_seq_one_letter_code
_entity_poly.pdbx_strand_id
1 'polypeptide(L)'
;MVILLGPLLLVFMLGLGLAPLSLAKDEDRYTHFLTQHYDAKPKGRDGRYCESIMKQRGLTRPCKEVNTFIHGTRNDIKAICNDKNGEPYNNFRRSKSPFQITTCKHKGGSNRPPCGYRATAGFRTIAVACENGLPVHFDESFIITSQ
;
A
#
# COMPACT_ATOMS: atom_id res chain seq x y z
N MET A 1 29.06 -49.58 -14.28
CA MET A 1 28.74 -48.27 -13.69
C MET A 1 28.11 -47.41 -14.77
N VAL A 2 26.79 -47.24 -14.77
CA VAL A 2 26.14 -46.18 -15.54
C VAL A 2 24.85 -45.84 -14.80
N ILE A 3 24.86 -44.67 -14.19
CA ILE A 3 23.81 -44.24 -13.28
C ILE A 3 22.60 -43.82 -14.10
N LEU A 4 21.48 -44.52 -13.93
CA LEU A 4 20.19 -44.25 -14.56
C LEU A 4 19.55 -43.00 -13.91
N LEU A 5 20.11 -41.81 -14.16
CA LEU A 5 19.68 -40.52 -13.57
C LEU A 5 18.91 -39.60 -14.56
N GLY A 6 18.69 -40.06 -15.80
CA GLY A 6 18.21 -39.23 -16.91
C GLY A 6 16.79 -38.65 -16.81
N PRO A 7 15.74 -39.38 -16.36
CA PRO A 7 14.38 -38.87 -16.43
C PRO A 7 13.96 -38.03 -15.21
N LEU A 8 14.59 -38.24 -14.05
CA LEU A 8 14.27 -37.49 -12.82
C LEU A 8 14.84 -36.06 -12.82
N LEU A 9 15.95 -35.82 -13.53
CA LEU A 9 16.57 -34.49 -13.64
C LEU A 9 15.74 -33.50 -14.48
N LEU A 10 15.00 -33.99 -15.48
CA LEU A 10 14.18 -33.14 -16.35
C LEU A 10 12.90 -32.63 -15.66
N VAL A 11 12.35 -33.41 -14.72
CA VAL A 11 11.15 -33.00 -13.94
C VAL A 11 11.51 -31.92 -12.91
N PHE A 12 12.74 -31.93 -12.37
CA PHE A 12 13.20 -30.94 -11.38
C PHE A 12 13.38 -29.53 -11.98
N MET A 13 13.76 -29.43 -13.25
CA MET A 13 13.97 -28.13 -13.91
C MET A 13 12.66 -27.45 -14.36
N LEU A 14 11.57 -28.21 -14.52
CA LEU A 14 10.27 -27.67 -14.94
C LEU A 14 9.45 -27.13 -13.75
N GLY A 15 9.72 -27.59 -12.52
CA GLY A 15 9.03 -27.15 -11.30
C GLY A 15 9.54 -25.83 -10.70
N LEU A 16 10.79 -25.43 -11.02
CA LEU A 16 11.46 -24.31 -10.36
C LEU A 16 11.17 -22.92 -10.99
N GLY A 17 10.49 -22.87 -12.15
CA GLY A 17 10.33 -21.63 -12.93
C GLY A 17 9.10 -20.77 -12.61
N LEU A 18 8.10 -21.30 -11.88
CA LEU A 18 6.82 -20.61 -11.67
C LEU A 18 6.72 -19.79 -10.38
N ALA A 19 7.46 -20.18 -9.33
CA ALA A 19 7.49 -19.47 -8.05
C ALA A 19 8.19 -18.09 -8.04
N PRO A 20 9.21 -17.78 -8.88
CA PRO A 20 9.91 -16.49 -8.83
C PRO A 20 9.03 -15.31 -9.29
N LEU A 21 8.12 -15.55 -10.23
CA LEU A 21 7.38 -14.48 -10.90
C LEU A 21 6.28 -13.87 -10.02
N SER A 22 5.58 -14.68 -9.24
CA SER A 22 4.53 -14.21 -8.33
C SER A 22 5.11 -13.35 -7.20
N LEU A 23 6.19 -13.83 -6.57
CA LEU A 23 6.83 -13.13 -5.46
C LEU A 23 7.41 -11.77 -5.91
N ALA A 24 8.02 -11.71 -7.10
CA ALA A 24 8.51 -10.45 -7.66
C ALA A 24 7.38 -9.43 -7.89
N LYS A 25 6.24 -9.89 -8.42
CA LYS A 25 5.07 -9.04 -8.66
C LYS A 25 4.49 -8.48 -7.36
N ASP A 26 4.46 -9.26 -6.28
CA ASP A 26 3.91 -8.81 -5.01
C ASP A 26 4.80 -7.76 -4.34
N GLU A 27 6.12 -7.92 -4.41
CA GLU A 27 7.09 -6.92 -3.92
C GLU A 27 6.97 -5.59 -4.69
N ASP A 28 6.74 -5.63 -6.01
CA ASP A 28 6.48 -4.43 -6.81
C ASP A 28 5.20 -3.72 -6.36
N ARG A 29 4.13 -4.48 -6.12
CA ARG A 29 2.85 -3.92 -5.65
C ARG A 29 2.94 -3.38 -4.23
N TYR A 30 3.66 -4.06 -3.34
CA TYR A 30 3.93 -3.58 -1.98
C TYR A 30 4.77 -2.29 -2.01
N THR A 31 5.79 -2.23 -2.86
CA THR A 31 6.61 -1.03 -3.05
C THR A 31 5.78 0.13 -3.59
N HIS A 32 4.87 -0.15 -4.53
CA HIS A 32 3.91 0.84 -5.02
C HIS A 32 2.96 1.32 -3.90
N PHE A 33 2.41 0.40 -3.10
CA PHE A 33 1.59 0.73 -1.94
C PHE A 33 2.33 1.66 -0.98
N LEU A 34 3.59 1.36 -0.62
CA LEU A 34 4.38 2.23 0.26
C LEU A 34 4.64 3.60 -0.38
N THR A 35 4.92 3.64 -1.68
CA THR A 35 5.13 4.88 -2.42
C THR A 35 3.89 5.77 -2.33
N GLN A 36 2.71 5.20 -2.48
CA GLN A 36 1.46 5.96 -2.44
C GLN A 36 0.98 6.27 -1.01
N HIS A 37 1.15 5.37 -0.06
CA HIS A 37 0.41 5.39 1.20
C HIS A 37 1.26 5.38 2.47
N TYR A 38 2.61 5.38 2.39
CA TYR A 38 3.44 5.35 3.59
C TYR A 38 4.29 6.61 3.76
N ASP A 39 4.21 7.26 4.92
CA ASP A 39 5.17 8.27 5.34
C ASP A 39 5.48 8.13 6.83
N ALA A 40 6.70 7.69 7.18
CA ALA A 40 7.03 7.25 8.53
C ALA A 40 6.86 8.35 9.59
N LYS A 41 7.39 9.54 9.30
CA LYS A 41 7.54 10.66 10.24
C LYS A 41 7.19 11.97 9.54
N PRO A 42 5.89 12.28 9.39
CA PRO A 42 5.46 13.49 8.70
C PRO A 42 5.83 14.74 9.49
N LYS A 43 6.01 15.86 8.78
CA LYS A 43 6.13 17.20 9.39
C LYS A 43 4.93 18.05 8.99
N GLY A 44 4.34 18.77 9.95
CA GLY A 44 3.21 19.67 9.73
C GLY A 44 1.86 18.97 9.53
N ARG A 45 1.77 17.97 8.64
CA ARG A 45 0.51 17.27 8.27
C ARG A 45 -0.60 18.24 7.81
N ASP A 46 -0.19 19.37 7.22
CA ASP A 46 -1.06 20.45 6.71
C ASP A 46 -1.19 20.40 5.17
N GLY A 47 -1.86 21.40 4.58
CA GLY A 47 -2.00 21.49 3.12
C GLY A 47 -0.67 21.54 2.37
N ARG A 48 0.35 22.19 2.94
CA ARG A 48 1.71 22.24 2.35
C ARG A 48 2.39 20.89 2.37
N TYR A 49 2.24 20.14 3.46
CA TYR A 49 2.67 18.75 3.52
C TYR A 49 2.04 17.94 2.37
N CYS A 50 0.71 18.03 2.19
CA CYS A 50 0.03 17.30 1.12
C CYS A 50 0.51 17.71 -0.28
N GLU A 51 0.61 19.00 -0.58
CA GLU A 51 1.09 19.49 -1.88
C GLU A 51 2.53 19.01 -2.17
N SER A 52 3.40 19.01 -1.16
CA SER A 52 4.79 18.54 -1.28
C SER A 52 4.89 17.03 -1.45
N ILE A 53 4.26 16.25 -0.56
CA ILE A 53 4.40 14.79 -0.58
C ILE A 53 3.71 14.18 -1.80
N MET A 54 2.54 14.68 -2.21
CA MET A 54 1.86 14.20 -3.42
C MET A 54 2.74 14.39 -4.66
N LYS A 55 3.47 15.50 -4.75
CA LYS A 55 4.46 15.74 -5.81
C LYS A 55 5.64 14.78 -5.70
N GLN A 56 6.21 14.63 -4.50
CA GLN A 56 7.34 13.73 -4.25
C GLN A 56 7.04 12.27 -4.61
N ARG A 57 5.79 11.83 -4.40
CA ARG A 57 5.34 10.46 -4.72
C ARG A 57 4.81 10.28 -6.14
N GLY A 58 4.91 11.31 -6.99
CA GLY A 58 4.48 11.23 -8.39
C GLY A 58 2.95 11.19 -8.58
N LEU A 59 2.16 11.66 -7.61
CA LEU A 59 0.69 11.58 -7.61
C LEU A 59 0.01 12.85 -8.13
N THR A 60 0.70 13.59 -9.02
CA THR A 60 0.25 14.90 -9.52
C THR A 60 0.08 14.97 -11.04
N ARG A 61 0.26 13.85 -11.76
CA ARG A 61 0.11 13.78 -13.23
C ARG A 61 -0.72 12.56 -13.65
N PRO A 62 -2.07 12.63 -13.62
CA PRO A 62 -2.89 13.77 -13.18
C PRO A 62 -2.93 13.94 -11.65
N CYS A 63 -3.52 15.03 -11.17
CA CYS A 63 -3.77 15.24 -9.75
C CYS A 63 -4.66 14.12 -9.21
N LYS A 64 -4.15 13.29 -8.29
CA LYS A 64 -4.92 12.22 -7.66
C LYS A 64 -5.95 12.82 -6.71
N GLU A 65 -7.23 12.50 -6.91
CA GLU A 65 -8.34 13.15 -6.20
C GLU A 65 -8.28 12.99 -4.67
N VAL A 66 -7.98 11.79 -4.17
CA VAL A 66 -7.80 11.51 -2.75
C VAL A 66 -6.63 10.55 -2.57
N ASN A 67 -5.80 10.81 -1.56
CA ASN A 67 -4.77 9.87 -1.14
C ASN A 67 -4.49 9.98 0.36
N THR A 68 -4.48 8.85 1.06
CA THR A 68 -4.16 8.79 2.49
C THR A 68 -2.76 8.25 2.72
N PHE A 69 -1.98 8.99 3.52
CA PHE A 69 -0.67 8.54 4.02
C PHE A 69 -0.79 8.01 5.45
N ILE A 70 -0.24 6.82 5.68
CA ILE A 70 -0.14 6.13 6.96
C ILE A 70 1.21 6.43 7.59
N HIS A 71 1.20 6.74 8.88
CA HIS A 71 2.39 7.04 9.67
C HIS A 71 2.66 5.93 10.69
N GLY A 72 3.93 5.78 11.10
CA GLY A 72 4.39 4.69 11.97
C GLY A 72 5.36 3.74 11.28
N THR A 73 5.41 2.48 11.71
CA THR A 73 6.35 1.49 11.17
C THR A 73 5.74 0.66 10.04
N ARG A 74 6.57 0.25 9.08
CA ARG A 74 6.14 -0.69 8.03
C ARG A 74 5.70 -2.03 8.59
N ASN A 75 6.28 -2.46 9.71
CA ASN A 75 5.97 -3.74 10.34
C ASN A 75 4.55 -3.75 10.91
N ASP A 76 4.10 -2.64 11.50
CA ASP A 76 2.73 -2.53 12.00
C ASP A 76 1.70 -2.56 10.86
N ILE A 77 2.03 -1.95 9.72
CA ILE A 77 1.18 -1.97 8.52
C ILE A 77 1.15 -3.38 7.92
N LYS A 78 2.31 -4.06 7.78
CA LYS A 78 2.37 -5.47 7.35
C LYS A 78 1.57 -6.40 8.28
N ALA A 79 1.55 -6.13 9.58
CA ALA A 79 0.81 -6.93 10.55
C ALA A 79 -0.72 -6.88 10.35
N ILE A 80 -1.26 -5.94 9.56
CA ILE A 80 -2.68 -5.94 9.17
C ILE A 80 -3.00 -7.14 8.27
N CYS A 81 -2.01 -7.65 7.53
CA CYS A 81 -2.19 -8.80 6.64
C CYS A 81 -2.24 -10.16 7.35
N ASN A 82 -2.11 -10.18 8.68
CA ASN A 82 -2.26 -11.39 9.49
C ASN A 82 -3.13 -11.09 10.73
N ASP A 83 -3.33 -12.09 11.59
CA ASP A 83 -4.26 -11.96 12.72
C ASP A 83 -3.67 -11.20 13.91
N LYS A 84 -2.38 -10.83 13.88
CA LYS A 84 -1.75 -10.01 14.91
C LYS A 84 -2.39 -8.62 14.97
N ASN A 85 -2.63 -8.00 13.82
CA ASN A 85 -3.22 -6.66 13.77
C ASN A 85 -4.32 -6.51 12.70
N GLY A 86 -4.72 -7.58 12.03
CA GLY A 86 -5.79 -7.57 11.05
C GLY A 86 -6.97 -8.42 11.44
N GLU A 87 -8.13 -8.07 10.92
CA GLU A 87 -9.33 -8.91 10.92
C GLU A 87 -10.03 -8.82 9.56
N PRO A 88 -10.78 -9.87 9.14
CA PRO A 88 -11.50 -9.86 7.87
C PRO A 88 -12.49 -8.69 7.77
N TYR A 89 -12.51 -8.00 6.63
CA TYR A 89 -13.45 -6.93 6.32
C TYR A 89 -13.76 -6.92 4.82
N ASN A 90 -14.88 -7.54 4.41
CA ASN A 90 -15.20 -7.74 2.99
C ASN A 90 -14.02 -8.37 2.24
N ASN A 91 -13.59 -7.79 1.10
CA ASN A 91 -12.42 -8.21 0.32
C ASN A 91 -11.09 -7.62 0.84
N PHE A 92 -11.12 -7.00 2.02
CA PHE A 92 -10.00 -6.32 2.65
C PHE A 92 -9.74 -6.91 4.03
N ARG A 93 -8.69 -6.41 4.68
CA ARG A 93 -8.45 -6.60 6.12
C ARG A 93 -8.47 -5.25 6.80
N ARG A 94 -9.24 -5.16 7.87
CA ARG A 94 -9.30 -3.98 8.75
C ARG A 94 -8.25 -4.11 9.84
N SER A 95 -7.57 -3.00 10.15
CA SER A 95 -6.64 -2.98 11.28
C SER A 95 -7.37 -3.03 12.62
N LYS A 96 -6.86 -3.82 13.56
CA LYS A 96 -7.34 -3.85 14.96
C LYS A 96 -6.89 -2.60 15.71
N SER A 97 -5.63 -2.19 15.50
CA SER A 97 -5.12 -0.95 16.06
C SER A 97 -5.36 0.25 15.13
N PRO A 98 -5.56 1.45 15.70
CA PRO A 98 -5.59 2.69 14.92
C PRO A 98 -4.19 3.12 14.47
N PHE A 99 -4.13 3.82 13.34
CA PHE A 99 -2.93 4.44 12.80
C PHE A 99 -3.07 5.96 12.74
N GLN A 100 -1.96 6.67 12.91
CA GLN A 100 -1.90 8.08 12.53
C GLN A 100 -1.92 8.15 11.00
N ILE A 101 -2.84 8.95 10.45
CA ILE A 101 -3.00 9.10 9.00
C ILE A 101 -3.12 10.57 8.61
N THR A 102 -2.77 10.89 7.37
CA THR A 102 -3.09 12.20 6.78
C THR A 102 -3.69 11.99 5.40
N THR A 103 -4.96 12.35 5.24
CA THR A 103 -5.67 12.30 3.97
C THR A 103 -5.49 13.61 3.22
N CYS A 104 -5.00 13.51 1.99
CA CYS A 104 -4.82 14.61 1.06
C CYS A 104 -5.96 14.57 0.04
N LYS A 105 -6.87 15.53 0.10
CA LYS A 105 -7.99 15.68 -0.84
C LYS A 105 -7.75 16.83 -1.80
N HIS A 106 -7.82 16.57 -3.08
CA HIS A 106 -7.68 17.59 -4.13
C HIS A 106 -8.75 18.68 -3.93
N LYS A 107 -8.36 19.95 -4.11
CA LYS A 107 -9.28 21.10 -3.95
C LYS A 107 -10.34 21.18 -5.06
N GLY A 108 -10.24 20.36 -6.10
CA GLY A 108 -11.08 20.40 -7.29
C GLY A 108 -10.58 21.39 -8.33
N GLY A 109 -11.25 21.44 -9.48
CA GLY A 109 -10.85 22.27 -10.63
C GLY A 109 -10.00 21.49 -11.63
N SER A 110 -8.84 22.04 -12.00
CA SER A 110 -7.93 21.41 -12.97
C SER A 110 -7.32 20.12 -12.41
N ASN A 111 -7.38 19.02 -13.17
CA ASN A 111 -6.66 17.78 -12.86
C ASN A 111 -5.18 17.81 -13.32
N ARG A 112 -4.73 18.95 -13.87
CA ARG A 112 -3.34 19.19 -14.27
C ARG A 112 -2.61 20.02 -13.19
N PRO A 113 -1.28 19.82 -13.01
CA PRO A 113 -0.47 20.64 -12.12
C PRO A 113 -0.60 22.15 -12.37
N PRO A 114 -0.41 23.00 -11.34
CA PRO A 114 -0.12 22.65 -9.95
C PRO A 114 -1.35 22.12 -9.20
N CYS A 115 -1.19 21.01 -8.46
CA CYS A 115 -2.27 20.37 -7.72
C CYS A 115 -2.36 20.94 -6.30
N GLY A 116 -3.48 21.57 -5.95
CA GLY A 116 -3.74 22.06 -4.59
C GLY A 116 -4.49 21.03 -3.74
N TYR A 117 -4.08 20.85 -2.48
CA TYR A 117 -4.67 19.83 -1.59
C TYR A 117 -5.13 20.41 -0.25
N ARG A 118 -6.20 19.83 0.31
CA ARG A 118 -6.61 19.97 1.71
C ARG A 118 -6.10 18.75 2.47
N ALA A 119 -5.55 18.99 3.66
CA ALA A 119 -5.08 17.93 4.54
C ALA A 119 -6.08 17.69 5.68
N THR A 120 -6.33 16.43 5.97
CA THR A 120 -7.08 15.99 7.15
C THR A 120 -6.25 14.97 7.90
N ALA A 121 -5.69 15.37 9.04
CA ALA A 121 -5.01 14.48 9.95
C ALA A 121 -6.03 13.65 10.74
N GLY A 122 -5.72 12.38 11.01
CA GLY A 122 -6.57 11.50 11.80
C GLY A 122 -5.78 10.47 12.59
N PHE A 123 -6.50 9.78 13.48
CA PHE A 123 -6.04 8.61 14.21
C PHE A 123 -7.18 7.59 14.27
N ARG A 124 -7.15 6.59 13.40
CA ARG A 124 -8.25 5.64 13.19
C ARG A 124 -7.78 4.32 12.61
N THR A 125 -8.62 3.30 12.66
CA THR A 125 -8.38 2.05 11.95
C THR A 125 -8.41 2.27 10.44
N ILE A 126 -7.77 1.39 9.69
CA ILE A 126 -7.66 1.44 8.23
C ILE A 126 -8.01 0.10 7.61
N ALA A 127 -8.32 0.07 6.31
CA ALA A 127 -8.56 -1.17 5.57
C ALA A 127 -7.62 -1.28 4.37
N VAL A 128 -7.02 -2.46 4.20
CA VAL A 128 -6.06 -2.76 3.12
C VAL A 128 -6.33 -4.12 2.50
N ALA A 129 -6.07 -4.27 1.21
CA ALA A 129 -6.01 -5.58 0.56
C ALA A 129 -4.59 -6.13 0.69
N CYS A 130 -4.48 -7.45 0.86
CA CYS A 130 -3.21 -8.12 1.10
C CYS A 130 -2.98 -9.23 0.07
N GLU A 131 -1.73 -9.36 -0.39
CA GLU A 131 -1.25 -10.44 -1.23
C GLU A 131 0.02 -11.01 -0.59
N ASN A 132 0.05 -12.33 -0.35
CA ASN A 132 1.18 -13.03 0.26
C ASN A 132 1.72 -12.35 1.56
N GLY A 133 0.81 -11.84 2.39
CA GLY A 133 1.13 -11.19 3.66
C GLY A 133 1.61 -9.73 3.55
N LEU A 134 1.57 -9.14 2.35
CA LEU A 134 1.96 -7.76 2.08
C LEU A 134 0.74 -6.90 1.69
N PRO A 135 0.62 -5.67 2.19
CA PRO A 135 -0.46 -4.77 1.79
C PRO A 135 -0.20 -4.22 0.39
N VAL A 136 -1.16 -4.36 -0.51
CA VAL A 136 -1.02 -3.97 -1.93
C VAL A 136 -2.04 -2.91 -2.38
N HIS A 137 -3.06 -2.64 -1.57
CA HIS A 137 -4.08 -1.64 -1.87
C HIS A 137 -4.66 -1.06 -0.58
N PHE A 138 -4.93 0.26 -0.57
CA PHE A 138 -5.56 0.97 0.53
C PHE A 138 -7.00 1.33 0.15
N ASP A 139 -7.96 1.08 1.04
CA ASP A 139 -9.36 1.45 0.83
C ASP A 139 -9.62 2.89 1.30
N GLU A 140 -9.58 3.85 0.36
CA GLU A 140 -9.90 5.25 0.65
C GLU A 140 -11.38 5.44 1.06
N SER A 141 -12.28 4.59 0.57
CA SER A 141 -13.72 4.70 0.87
C SER A 141 -14.01 4.38 2.33
N PHE A 142 -13.25 3.45 2.92
CA PHE A 142 -13.31 3.14 4.35
C PHE A 142 -13.04 4.37 5.21
N ILE A 143 -12.10 5.23 4.80
CA ILE A 143 -11.74 6.44 5.56
C ILE A 143 -12.79 7.54 5.42
N ILE A 144 -13.37 7.69 4.22
CA ILE A 144 -14.36 8.73 3.89
C ILE A 144 -15.71 8.44 4.56
N THR A 145 -16.16 7.19 4.53
CA THR A 145 -17.49 6.78 5.02
C THR A 145 -17.59 6.64 6.53
N SER A 146 -16.45 6.57 7.21
CA SER A 146 -16.40 6.45 8.67
C SER A 146 -16.19 7.79 9.39
N GLN A 147 -16.40 8.91 8.68
CA GLN A 147 -16.47 10.27 9.24
C GLN A 147 -17.90 10.66 9.61
#